data_AF-A0A5K1B0N1-F1
#
_entry.id   AF-A0A5K1B0N1-F1
#
_cell.length_a   1.000
_cell.length_b   1.000
_cell.length_c   1.000
_cell.angle_alpha   90.00
_cell.angle_beta   90.00
_cell.angle_gamma   90.00
#
_symmetry.space_group_name_H-M   'P 1'
#
loop_
_entity.id
_entity.type
_entity.pdbx_description
1 polymer ?
#
loop_
_entity_poly.entity_id
_entity_poly.type
_entity_poly.pdbx_seq_one_letter_code
_entity_poly.pdbx_strand_id
1 'polypeptide(L)'
;VQGFTSGVYSPNVSTTGKYLPCSSDLCDSQTLCSGTNSQCPYKVDYVSANTSSSGVLVEDVLHLITEDSQPKAINPSVVFG
;
A
#
# COMPACT_ATOMS: atom_id res chain seq x y z
N VAL A 1 -24.23 6.13 -20.06
CA VAL A 1 -23.53 5.42 -18.97
C VAL A 1 -22.60 6.41 -18.29
N GLN A 2 -22.92 6.84 -17.06
CA GLN A 2 -22.05 7.74 -16.32
C GLN A 2 -20.90 6.89 -15.77
N GLY A 3 -19.68 7.06 -16.31
CA GLY A 3 -18.51 6.33 -15.85
C GLY A 3 -18.23 6.69 -14.39
N PHE A 4 -18.25 5.70 -13.50
CA PHE A 4 -17.74 5.84 -12.14
C PHE A 4 -16.22 6.00 -12.22
N THR A 5 -15.70 7.21 -12.00
CA THR A 5 -14.27 7.39 -11.69
C THR A 5 -14.08 7.03 -10.22
N SER A 6 -13.74 5.77 -9.92
CA SER A 6 -13.24 5.42 -8.60
C SER A 6 -11.94 6.19 -8.38
N GLY A 7 -11.90 7.07 -7.38
CA GLY A 7 -10.70 7.84 -7.06
C GLY A 7 -9.55 6.91 -6.71
N VAL A 8 -8.36 7.16 -7.27
CA VAL A 8 -7.14 6.46 -6.86
C VAL A 8 -6.80 6.91 -5.44
N TYR A 9 -6.44 5.96 -4.58
CA TYR A 9 -6.01 6.26 -3.22
C TYR A 9 -4.82 7.23 -3.22
N SER A 10 -4.83 8.19 -2.30
CA SER A 10 -3.75 9.15 -2.09
C SER A 10 -3.43 9.26 -0.60
N PRO A 11 -2.20 8.96 -0.17
CA PRO A 11 -1.81 9.11 1.24
C PRO A 11 -2.04 10.53 1.78
N ASN A 12 -1.92 11.54 0.92
CA ASN A 12 -2.06 12.94 1.30
C ASN A 12 -3.48 13.32 1.74
N VAL A 13 -4.50 12.53 1.39
CA VAL A 13 -5.88 12.78 1.85
C VAL A 13 -6.22 12.01 3.12
N SER A 14 -5.36 11.08 3.54
CA SER A 14 -5.50 10.32 4.78
C SER A 14 -4.80 11.06 5.93
N THR A 15 -5.38 11.04 7.13
CA THR A 15 -4.75 11.60 8.33
C THR A 15 -3.74 10.64 8.96
N THR A 16 -3.78 9.36 8.59
CA THR A 16 -2.89 8.30 9.08
C THR A 16 -1.95 7.77 8.01
N GLY A 17 -2.24 8.05 6.73
CA GLY A 17 -1.47 7.59 5.59
C GLY A 17 -0.13 8.30 5.47
N LYS A 18 0.93 7.52 5.28
CA LYS A 18 2.28 8.01 5.07
C LYS A 18 3.05 7.11 4.09
N TYR A 19 3.96 7.70 3.33
CA TYR A 19 4.88 6.91 2.53
C TYR A 19 5.85 6.14 3.41
N LEU A 20 6.14 4.89 3.05
CA LEU A 20 7.13 4.08 3.76
C LEU A 20 8.54 4.54 3.37
N PRO A 21 9.43 4.90 4.31
CA PRO A 21 10.81 5.24 3.98
C PRO A 21 11.63 3.99 3.66
N CYS A 22 12.63 4.13 2.80
CA CYS A 22 13.58 3.06 2.47
C CYS A 22 14.38 2.54 3.67
N SER A 23 14.55 3.33 4.72
CA SER A 23 15.19 2.89 5.96
C SER A 23 14.32 1.94 6.80
N SER A 24 13.09 1.66 6.39
CA SER A 24 12.20 0.72 7.08
C SER A 24 12.63 -0.72 6.82
N ASP A 25 12.57 -1.55 7.86
CA ASP A 25 12.74 -3.00 7.74
C ASP A 25 11.65 -3.68 6.91
N LEU A 26 10.53 -2.98 6.65
CA LEU A 26 9.44 -3.44 5.78
C LEU A 26 9.67 -3.07 4.31
N CYS A 27 10.76 -2.38 3.98
CA CYS A 27 11.13 -2.07 2.61
C CYS A 27 12.01 -3.18 2.03
N ASP A 28 11.41 -4.15 1.35
CA ASP A 28 12.18 -5.26 0.75
C ASP A 28 13.07 -4.80 -0.43
N SER A 29 12.70 -3.71 -1.09
CA SER A 29 13.38 -3.20 -2.29
C SER A 29 14.42 -2.11 -1.99
N GLN A 30 15.12 -2.20 -0.86
CA GLN A 30 16.14 -1.21 -0.44
C GLN A 30 17.22 -0.96 -1.51
N THR A 31 17.56 -1.95 -2.33
CA THR A 31 18.54 -1.80 -3.42
C THR A 31 18.08 -0.88 -4.55
N LEU A 32 16.77 -0.64 -4.65
CA LEU A 32 16.18 0.25 -5.66
C LEU A 32 16.00 1.68 -5.13
N CYS A 33 16.38 1.93 -3.87
CA CYS A 33 16.24 3.24 -3.24
C CYS A 33 17.34 4.21 -3.67
N SER A 34 16.96 5.44 -3.96
CA SER A 34 17.91 6.54 -4.21
C SER A 34 18.52 7.10 -2.92
N GLY A 35 17.96 6.76 -1.75
CA GLY A 35 18.50 7.13 -0.43
C GLY A 35 17.68 6.54 0.72
N THR A 36 18.15 6.70 1.95
CA THR A 36 17.48 6.12 3.14
C THR A 36 16.11 6.74 3.42
N ASN A 37 15.95 8.04 3.16
CA ASN A 37 14.71 8.77 3.38
C ASN A 37 13.81 8.85 2.13
N SER A 38 14.20 8.20 1.01
CA SER A 38 13.32 8.16 -0.16
C SER A 38 12.14 7.22 0.09
N GLN A 39 11.07 7.41 -0.68
CA GLN A 39 9.91 6.50 -0.68
C GLN A 39 10.36 5.10 -1.12
N CYS A 40 9.95 4.08 -0.38
CA CYS A 40 10.29 2.69 -0.69
C CYS A 40 9.58 2.26 -1.99
N PRO A 41 10.31 1.96 -3.07
CA PRO A 41 9.69 1.42 -4.27
C PRO A 41 9.25 -0.04 -4.03
N TYR A 42 8.30 -0.51 -4.82
CA TYR A 42 8.01 -1.93 -4.93
C TYR A 42 7.81 -2.34 -6.40
N LYS A 43 8.06 -3.61 -6.68
CA LYS A 43 7.66 -4.25 -7.93
C LYS A 43 7.27 -5.69 -7.65
N VAL A 44 6.13 -6.11 -8.18
CA VAL A 44 5.64 -7.49 -8.12
C VAL A 44 5.40 -7.97 -9.55
N ASP A 45 6.04 -9.08 -9.91
CA ASP A 45 5.79 -9.80 -11.15
C ASP A 45 4.79 -10.94 -10.88
N TYR A 46 3.73 -11.03 -11.69
CA TYR A 46 2.70 -12.07 -11.52
C TYR A 46 2.99 -13.29 -12.39
N VAL A 47 2.34 -14.42 -12.08
CA VAL A 47 2.49 -15.69 -12.82
C VAL A 47 2.05 -15.55 -14.29
N SER A 48 1.14 -14.63 -14.60
CA SER A 48 0.73 -14.34 -15.97
C SER A 48 1.82 -13.62 -16.77
N ALA A 49 2.01 -14.05 -18.01
CA ALA A 49 3.04 -13.50 -18.89
C ALA A 49 2.92 -11.98 -19.05
N ASN A 50 4.04 -11.28 -18.90
CA ASN A 50 4.16 -9.83 -19.07
C ASN A 50 3.22 -8.99 -18.19
N THR A 51 2.87 -9.48 -17.00
CA THR A 51 2.05 -8.74 -16.04
C THR A 51 2.84 -8.43 -14.77
N SER A 52 2.89 -7.16 -14.40
CA SER A 52 3.56 -6.68 -13.21
C SER A 52 2.89 -5.44 -12.66
N SER A 53 3.01 -5.22 -11.35
CA SER A 53 2.66 -3.96 -10.68
C SER A 53 3.93 -3.33 -10.10
N SER A 54 3.99 -2.00 -10.10
CA SER A 54 5.08 -1.25 -9.49
C SER A 54 4.60 0.09 -8.96
N GLY A 55 5.22 0.57 -7.90
CA GLY A 55 4.87 1.83 -7.28
C GLY A 55 5.74 2.12 -6.06
N VAL A 56 5.15 2.79 -5.08
CA VAL A 56 5.77 3.05 -3.77
C VAL A 56 4.90 2.48 -2.65
N LEU A 57 5.54 1.99 -1.60
CA LEU A 57 4.84 1.48 -0.42
C LEU A 57 4.33 2.63 0.45
N VAL A 58 3.13 2.43 0.99
CA VAL A 58 2.47 3.34 1.92
C VAL A 58 2.07 2.55 3.16
N GLU A 59 2.12 3.19 4.32
CA GLU A 59 1.55 2.67 5.56
C GLU A 59 0.29 3.47 5.89
N ASP A 60 -0.84 2.80 6.08
CA ASP A 60 -2.08 3.41 6.53
C ASP A 60 -2.92 2.44 7.38
N VAL A 61 -3.99 2.95 7.97
CA VAL A 61 -4.95 2.16 8.74
C VAL A 61 -6.03 1.61 7.81
N LEU A 62 -6.17 0.28 7.76
CA LEU A 62 -7.29 -0.36 7.07
C LEU A 62 -8.45 -0.60 8.04
N HIS A 63 -9.67 -0.27 7.63
CA HIS A 63 -10.88 -0.53 8.40
C HIS A 63 -11.53 -1.83 7.93
N LEU A 64 -11.31 -2.92 8.66
CA LEU A 64 -11.79 -4.26 8.31
C LEU A 64 -12.88 -4.73 9.27
N ILE A 65 -13.83 -5.51 8.77
CA ILE A 65 -14.88 -6.15 9.56
C ILE A 65 -14.88 -7.66 9.22
N THR A 66 -14.92 -8.52 10.23
CA THR A 66 -14.99 -9.97 10.00
C THR A 66 -16.37 -10.40 9.51
N GLU A 67 -16.40 -11.33 8.56
CA GLU A 67 -17.63 -11.95 8.04
C GLU A 67 -17.90 -13.27 8.77
N ASP A 68 -18.14 -13.18 10.08
CA ASP A 68 -18.51 -14.32 10.92
C ASP A 68 -19.85 -14.07 11.63
N SER A 69 -20.33 -15.03 12.43
CA SER A 69 -21.60 -14.91 13.16
C SER A 69 -21.64 -13.77 14.18
N GLN A 70 -20.49 -13.21 14.56
CA GLN A 70 -20.31 -12.07 15.47
C GLN A 70 -19.30 -11.07 14.89
N PRO A 71 -19.71 -10.24 13.91
CA PRO A 71 -18.81 -9.35 13.19
C PRO A 71 -17.98 -8.46 14.11
N LYS A 72 -16.67 -8.44 13.89
CA LYS A 72 -15.72 -7.64 14.67
C LYS A 72 -15.00 -6.65 13.77
N ALA A 73 -15.07 -5.37 14.13
CA ALA A 73 -14.29 -4.31 13.50
C ALA A 73 -12.85 -4.32 14.04
N ILE A 74 -11.87 -4.24 13.14
CA ILE A 74 -10.45 -4.07 13.46
C ILE A 74 -9.84 -2.98 12.57
N ASN A 75 -8.84 -2.27 13.12
CA ASN A 75 -8.17 -1.16 12.45
C ASN A 75 -6.64 -1.39 12.41
N PRO A 76 -6.13 -2.40 11.69
CA PRO A 76 -4.69 -2.64 11.61
C PRO A 76 -3.96 -1.52 10.84
N SER A 77 -2.75 -1.18 11.29
CA SER A 77 -1.77 -0.47 10.46
C SER A 77 -1.17 -1.46 9.48
N VAL A 78 -1.25 -1.16 8.18
CA VAL A 78 -0.82 -2.06 7.12
C VAL A 78 0.04 -1.28 6.14
N VAL A 79 1.15 -1.91 5.74
CA VAL A 79 1.96 -1.46 4.61
C VAL A 79 1.43 -2.13 3.34
N PHE A 80 1.13 -1.35 2.31
CA PHE A 80 0.60 -1.86 1.05
C PHE A 80 1.12 -1.05 -0.15
N GLY A 81 1.00 -1.65 -1.34
CA GLY A 81 1.40 -1.12 -2.62
C GLY A 81 0.78 -1.91 -3.75
#